data_AF-A0A535BHL1-F1
#
_entry.id   AF-A0A535BHL1-F1
#
_cell.length_a   1.000
_cell.length_b   1.000
_cell.length_c   1.000
_cell.angle_alpha   90.00
_cell.angle_beta   90.00
_cell.angle_gamma   90.00
#
_symmetry.space_group_name_H-M   'P 1'
#
loop_
_entity.id
_entity.type
_entity.pdbx_description
1 polymer ?
#
loop_
_entity_poly.entity_id
_entity_poly.type
_entity_poly.pdbx_seq_one_letter_code
_entity_poly.pdbx_strand_id
1 'polypeptide(L)'
;MIGAARLRAHRTPLLLLPAVAITAGVFASAMLLLFSYSAYTFRGGQLTEEVSFLAWQSFFTDAFQWRLVGNTLRLAFSVTAIALVIGYPTAYALTKVRDQRLLLAAYVVIFSPLLVSLVVRIYGWLLILSENGVVNQALLAVGLIR
;
A
#
# COMPACT_ATOMS: atom_id res chain seq x y z
N MET A 1 9.29 32.68 35.35
CA MET A 1 9.68 31.62 34.39
C MET A 1 8.51 31.00 33.58
N ILE A 2 7.26 31.51 33.65
CA ILE A 2 6.10 30.92 32.96
C ILE A 2 5.78 31.59 31.59
N GLY A 3 6.29 32.79 31.31
CA GLY A 3 5.98 33.57 30.10
C GLY A 3 6.70 33.16 28.81
N ALA A 4 7.91 32.60 28.90
CA ALA A 4 8.72 32.25 27.72
C ALA A 4 8.22 30.99 26.97
N ALA A 5 7.50 30.11 27.68
CA ALA A 5 6.96 28.88 27.11
C ALA A 5 5.76 29.13 26.15
N ARG A 6 4.95 30.17 26.41
CA ARG A 6 3.77 30.49 25.58
C ARG A 6 4.14 31.13 24.23
N LEU A 7 5.24 31.88 24.16
CA LEU A 7 5.70 32.53 22.92
C LEU A 7 6.34 31.53 21.92
N ARG A 8 6.85 30.39 22.39
CA ARG A 8 7.34 29.29 21.54
C ARG A 8 6.19 28.54 20.84
N ALA A 9 5.06 28.37 21.51
CA ALA A 9 3.91 27.61 21.03
C ALA A 9 3.14 28.30 19.88
N HIS A 10 3.24 29.62 19.73
CA HIS A 10 2.60 30.37 18.64
C HIS A 10 3.52 30.62 17.43
N ARG A 11 4.84 30.38 17.55
CA ARG A 11 5.81 30.56 16.45
C ARG A 11 6.10 29.26 15.69
N THR A 12 5.83 28.11 16.29
CA THR A 12 5.89 26.78 15.66
C THR A 12 5.05 26.63 14.39
N PRO A 13 3.78 27.10 14.30
CA PRO A 13 3.05 27.04 13.03
C PRO A 13 3.68 27.95 11.98
N LEU A 14 4.16 29.14 12.37
CA LEU A 14 4.80 30.10 11.45
C LEU A 14 6.11 29.56 10.84
N LEU A 15 6.85 28.73 11.58
CA LEU A 15 8.08 28.07 11.14
C LEU A 15 7.81 26.84 10.24
N LEU A 16 6.66 26.18 10.39
CA LEU A 16 6.26 25.02 9.57
C LEU A 16 5.55 25.43 8.28
N LEU A 17 4.95 26.63 8.23
CA LEU A 17 4.26 27.17 7.06
C LEU A 17 5.03 27.04 5.74
N PRO A 18 6.31 27.47 5.61
CA PRO A 18 7.01 27.38 4.33
C PRO A 18 7.25 25.94 3.89
N ALA A 19 7.57 25.04 4.81
CA ALA A 19 7.76 23.62 4.50
C ALA A 19 6.45 22.97 4.05
N VAL A 20 5.36 23.19 4.78
CA VAL A 20 4.03 22.67 4.43
C VAL A 20 3.53 23.28 3.13
N ALA A 21 3.73 24.58 2.91
CA ALA A 21 3.30 25.26 1.68
C ALA A 21 4.03 24.72 0.44
N ILE A 22 5.35 24.49 0.54
CA ILE A 22 6.12 23.89 -0.56
C ILE A 22 5.65 22.46 -0.82
N THR A 23 5.56 21.61 0.22
CA THR A 23 5.15 20.21 0.04
C THR A 23 3.72 20.11 -0.50
N ALA A 24 2.77 20.84 0.07
CA ALA A 24 1.39 20.86 -0.38
C ALA A 24 1.27 21.46 -1.78
N GLY A 25 2.04 22.50 -2.11
CA GLY A 25 2.05 23.12 -3.44
C GLY A 25 2.57 22.18 -4.52
N VAL A 26 3.69 21.49 -4.28
CA VAL A 26 4.26 20.50 -5.20
C VAL A 26 3.34 19.29 -5.35
N PHE A 27 2.75 18.82 -4.25
CA PHE A 27 1.80 17.70 -4.30
C PHE A 27 0.52 18.08 -5.06
N ALA A 28 -0.03 19.26 -4.77
CA ALA A 28 -1.22 19.77 -5.45
C ALA A 28 -0.96 19.99 -6.94
N SER A 29 0.22 20.52 -7.31
CA SER A 29 0.55 20.71 -8.73
C SER A 29 0.64 19.38 -9.48
N ALA A 30 1.30 18.37 -8.90
CA ALA A 30 1.36 17.03 -9.47
C ALA A 30 -0.03 16.39 -9.60
N MET A 31 -0.90 16.56 -8.59
CA MET A 31 -2.28 16.06 -8.63
C MET A 31 -3.15 16.79 -9.66
N LEU A 32 -3.02 18.10 -9.77
CA LEU A 32 -3.76 18.87 -10.78
C LEU A 32 -3.34 18.51 -12.20
N LEU A 33 -2.05 18.28 -12.42
CA LEU A 33 -1.54 17.77 -13.70
C LEU A 33 -2.05 16.36 -14.01
N LEU A 34 -2.07 15.46 -13.02
CA LEU A 34 -2.62 14.12 -13.22
C LEU A 34 -4.13 14.16 -13.49
N PHE A 35 -4.84 15.03 -12.77
CA PHE A 35 -6.27 15.21 -12.94
C PHE A 35 -6.60 15.83 -14.30
N SER A 36 -5.80 16.79 -14.79
CA SER A 36 -5.98 17.34 -16.14
C SER A 36 -5.81 16.27 -17.22
N TYR A 37 -4.92 15.29 -17.02
CA TYR A 37 -4.79 14.14 -17.93
C TYR A 37 -6.08 13.31 -18.05
N SER A 38 -6.94 13.30 -17.04
CA SER A 38 -8.24 12.62 -17.10
C SER A 38 -9.23 13.28 -18.08
N ALA A 39 -8.98 14.52 -18.51
CA ALA A 39 -9.80 15.21 -19.49
C ALA A 39 -9.42 14.89 -20.94
N TYR A 40 -8.26 14.26 -21.16
CA TYR A 40 -7.77 13.87 -22.48
C TYR A 40 -8.07 12.39 -22.75
N THR A 41 -8.40 12.06 -24.00
CA THR A 41 -8.61 10.67 -24.40
C THR A 41 -7.29 10.03 -24.82
N PHE A 42 -7.11 8.75 -24.52
CA PHE A 42 -5.96 7.97 -24.97
C PHE A 42 -6.37 7.11 -26.17
N ARG A 43 -5.85 7.41 -27.37
CA ARG A 43 -6.08 6.62 -28.59
C ARG A 43 -4.76 6.26 -29.23
N GLY A 44 -4.53 4.96 -29.48
CA GLY A 44 -3.35 4.50 -30.22
C GLY A 44 -2.00 4.74 -29.55
N GLY A 45 -1.94 4.86 -28.22
CA GLY A 45 -0.68 5.08 -27.49
C GLY A 45 -0.28 6.55 -27.34
N GLN A 46 -1.11 7.50 -27.79
CA GLN A 46 -0.89 8.93 -27.64
C GLN A 46 -2.07 9.59 -26.90
N LEU A 47 -1.75 10.62 -26.11
CA LEU A 47 -2.73 11.54 -25.54
C LEU A 47 -3.21 12.45 -26.67
N THR A 48 -4.47 12.30 -27.08
CA THR A 48 -5.10 13.26 -27.99
C THR A 48 -5.34 14.58 -27.25
N GLU A 49 -4.98 15.71 -27.85
CA GLU A 49 -5.13 17.05 -27.26
C GLU A 49 -6.60 17.51 -27.13
N GLU A 50 -7.54 16.71 -27.61
CA GLU A 50 -8.97 16.99 -27.50
C GLU A 50 -9.47 16.70 -26.08
N VAL A 51 -9.89 17.77 -25.41
CA VAL A 51 -10.63 17.68 -24.14
C VAL A 51 -11.96 16.99 -24.43
N SER A 52 -12.16 15.80 -23.86
CA SER A 52 -13.31 14.96 -24.16
C SER A 52 -13.89 14.30 -22.92
N PHE A 53 -15.21 14.34 -22.80
CA PHE A 53 -15.95 13.65 -21.74
C PHE A 53 -16.06 12.13 -21.96
N LEU A 54 -15.62 11.64 -23.13
CA LEU A 54 -15.76 10.23 -23.52
C LEU A 54 -14.99 9.28 -22.60
N ALA A 55 -13.85 9.70 -22.04
CA ALA A 55 -13.05 8.87 -21.12
C ALA A 55 -13.80 8.57 -19.80
N TRP A 56 -14.54 9.56 -19.28
CA TRP A 56 -15.41 9.38 -18.12
C TRP A 56 -16.60 8.53 -18.47
N GLN A 57 -17.25 8.79 -19.61
CA GLN A 57 -18.38 7.97 -20.05
C GLN A 57 -17.98 6.51 -20.21
N SER A 58 -16.84 6.20 -20.85
CA SER A 58 -16.35 4.82 -20.99
C SER A 58 -16.07 4.18 -19.64
N PHE A 59 -15.48 4.91 -18.69
CA PHE A 59 -15.26 4.43 -17.32
C PHE A 59 -16.56 3.98 -16.63
N PHE A 60 -17.62 4.77 -16.76
CA PHE A 60 -18.88 4.47 -16.11
C PHE A 60 -19.72 3.41 -16.83
N THR A 61 -19.54 3.23 -18.14
CA THR A 61 -20.33 2.27 -18.93
C THR A 61 -19.62 0.93 -19.17
N ASP A 62 -18.29 0.86 -19.04
CA ASP A 62 -17.54 -0.38 -19.28
C ASP A 62 -17.57 -1.30 -18.05
N ALA A 63 -18.26 -2.44 -18.22
CA ALA A 63 -18.33 -3.50 -17.22
C ALA A 63 -16.96 -4.09 -16.85
N PHE A 64 -15.99 -4.08 -17.76
CA PHE A 64 -14.63 -4.56 -17.48
C PHE A 64 -13.92 -3.67 -16.44
N GLN A 65 -14.04 -2.35 -16.57
CA GLN A 65 -13.43 -1.39 -15.64
C GLN A 65 -14.04 -1.53 -14.23
N TRP A 66 -15.36 -1.67 -14.15
CA TRP A 66 -16.04 -1.93 -12.87
C TRP A 66 -15.69 -3.29 -12.26
N ARG A 67 -15.49 -4.33 -13.08
CA ARG A 67 -15.02 -5.63 -12.59
C ARG A 67 -13.61 -5.54 -12.02
N LEU A 68 -12.73 -4.77 -12.65
CA LEU A 68 -11.38 -4.53 -12.15
C LEU A 68 -11.40 -3.81 -10.79
N VAL A 69 -12.20 -2.74 -10.67
CA VAL A 69 -12.40 -2.02 -9.39
C VAL A 69 -12.99 -2.94 -8.31
N GLY A 70 -13.99 -3.76 -8.67
CA GLY A 70 -14.56 -4.72 -7.73
C GLY A 70 -13.54 -5.76 -7.25
N ASN A 71 -12.70 -6.27 -8.14
CA ASN A 71 -11.65 -7.22 -7.79
C ASN A 71 -10.58 -6.60 -6.88
N THR A 72 -10.13 -5.38 -7.14
CA THR A 72 -9.13 -4.70 -6.30
C THR A 72 -9.69 -4.38 -4.91
N LEU A 73 -10.94 -3.91 -4.82
CA LEU A 73 -11.61 -3.68 -3.54
C LEU A 73 -11.80 -4.96 -2.75
N ARG A 74 -12.24 -6.04 -3.40
CA ARG A 74 -12.38 -7.36 -2.75
C ARG A 74 -11.03 -7.86 -2.23
N LEU A 75 -9.98 -7.74 -3.04
CA LEU A 75 -8.63 -8.16 -2.65
C LEU A 75 -8.12 -7.34 -1.47
N ALA A 76 -8.22 -6.01 -1.54
CA ALA A 76 -7.80 -5.11 -0.45
C ALA A 76 -8.56 -5.42 0.85
N PHE A 77 -9.88 -5.55 0.79
CA PHE A 77 -10.71 -5.87 1.95
C PHE A 77 -10.35 -7.24 2.54
N SER A 78 -10.17 -8.26 1.70
CA SER A 78 -9.82 -9.61 2.14
C SER A 78 -8.45 -9.64 2.82
N VAL A 79 -7.47 -8.97 2.23
CA VAL A 79 -6.11 -8.85 2.79
C VAL A 79 -6.16 -8.10 4.13
N THR A 80 -6.87 -6.97 4.22
CA THR A 80 -7.03 -6.22 5.47
C THR A 80 -7.71 -7.06 6.56
N ALA A 81 -8.78 -7.78 6.22
CA ALA A 81 -9.49 -8.63 7.17
C ALA A 81 -8.58 -9.75 7.70
N ILE A 82 -7.89 -10.46 6.82
CA ILE A 82 -6.94 -11.52 7.19
C ILE A 82 -5.81 -10.94 8.05
N ALA A 83 -5.27 -9.78 7.66
CA ALA A 83 -4.21 -9.11 8.42
C ALA A 83 -4.67 -8.71 9.83
N LEU A 84 -5.92 -8.27 10.01
CA LEU A 84 -6.48 -7.99 11.34
C LEU A 84 -6.67 -9.26 12.16
N VAL A 85 -7.22 -10.31 11.55
CA VAL A 85 -7.47 -11.60 12.22
C VAL A 85 -6.17 -12.24 12.71
N ILE A 86 -5.07 -12.11 11.97
CA ILE A 86 -3.76 -12.65 12.36
C ILE A 86 -2.98 -11.66 13.23
N GLY A 87 -2.97 -10.39 12.84
CA GLY A 87 -2.16 -9.35 13.45
C GLY A 87 -2.63 -8.96 14.85
N TYR A 88 -3.95 -8.88 15.08
CA TYR A 88 -4.47 -8.46 16.38
C TYR A 88 -4.19 -9.48 17.49
N PRO A 89 -4.44 -10.80 17.30
CA PRO A 89 -4.02 -11.81 18.29
C PRO A 89 -2.51 -11.84 18.50
N THR A 90 -1.72 -11.68 17.43
CA THR A 90 -0.25 -11.64 17.55
C THR A 90 0.21 -10.46 18.40
N ALA A 91 -0.32 -9.26 18.16
CA ALA A 91 -0.03 -8.07 18.95
C ALA A 91 -0.48 -8.26 20.41
N TYR A 92 -1.66 -8.82 20.64
CA TYR A 92 -2.15 -9.11 21.98
C TYR A 92 -1.27 -10.13 22.71
N ALA A 93 -0.83 -11.20 22.04
CA ALA A 93 0.05 -12.21 22.61
C ALA A 93 1.39 -11.60 23.05
N LEU A 94 1.95 -10.68 22.25
CA LEU A 94 3.19 -9.98 22.59
C LEU A 94 3.09 -9.18 23.89
N THR A 95 1.93 -8.60 24.20
CA THR A 95 1.72 -7.88 25.47
C THR A 95 1.83 -8.77 26.72
N LYS A 96 1.68 -10.10 26.56
CA LYS A 96 1.72 -11.06 27.66
C LYS A 96 3.09 -11.71 27.85
N VAL A 97 4.03 -11.50 26.92
CA VAL A 97 5.36 -12.10 26.99
C VAL A 97 6.19 -11.38 28.07
N ARG A 98 6.55 -12.11 29.13
CA ARG A 98 7.35 -11.57 30.25
C ARG A 98 8.86 -11.73 30.03
N ASP A 99 9.27 -12.70 29.22
CA ASP A 99 10.68 -12.92 28.89
C ASP A 99 11.13 -11.96 27.79
N GLN A 100 12.08 -11.08 28.13
CA GLN A 100 12.62 -10.09 27.23
C GLN A 100 13.34 -10.70 26.02
N ARG A 101 14.00 -11.86 26.17
CA ARG A 101 14.71 -12.52 25.06
C ARG A 101 13.71 -13.08 24.05
N LEU A 102 12.64 -13.71 24.54
CA LEU A 102 11.56 -14.23 23.70
C LEU A 102 10.83 -13.10 22.97
N LEU A 103 10.57 -11.98 23.67
CA LEU A 103 9.95 -10.80 23.09
C LEU A 103 10.81 -10.20 21.96
N LEU A 104 12.12 -10.07 22.18
CA LEU A 104 13.06 -9.59 21.16
C LEU A 104 13.11 -10.53 19.95
N ALA A 105 13.18 -11.84 20.17
CA ALA A 105 13.16 -12.82 19.08
C ALA A 105 11.87 -12.73 18.26
N ALA A 106 10.72 -12.59 18.92
CA ALA A 106 9.43 -12.44 18.25
C ALA A 106 9.39 -11.16 17.38
N TYR A 107 9.89 -10.04 17.89
CA TYR A 107 9.98 -8.80 17.10
C TYR A 107 10.88 -8.96 15.88
N VAL A 108 12.04 -9.62 16.02
CA VAL A 108 12.92 -9.88 14.87
C VAL A 108 12.20 -10.70 13.81
N VAL A 109 11.53 -11.78 14.18
CA VAL A 109 10.79 -12.62 13.21
C VAL A 109 9.67 -11.83 12.52
N ILE A 110 8.87 -11.09 13.29
CA ILE A 110 7.71 -10.34 12.76
C ILE A 110 8.14 -9.17 11.85
N PHE A 111 9.18 -8.42 12.24
CA PHE A 111 9.60 -7.23 11.51
C PHE A 111 10.68 -7.48 10.46
N SER A 112 11.40 -8.60 10.51
CA SER A 112 12.42 -8.96 9.51
C SER A 112 11.94 -8.88 8.05
N PRO A 113 10.68 -9.25 7.68
CA PRO A 113 10.24 -9.15 6.29
C PRO A 113 10.08 -7.70 5.82
N LEU A 114 9.97 -6.73 6.74
CA LEU A 114 9.91 -5.31 6.40
C LEU A 114 11.27 -4.75 6.00
N LEU A 115 12.36 -5.37 6.46
CA LEU A 115 13.74 -4.98 6.12
C LEU A 115 14.13 -5.42 4.70
N VAL A 116 13.36 -6.33 4.10
CA VAL A 116 13.61 -6.87 2.77
C VAL A 116 12.80 -6.08 1.71
N SER A 117 13.45 -5.79 0.58
CA SER A 117 12.82 -5.12 -0.56
C SER A 117 11.54 -5.83 -1.01
N LEU A 118 10.54 -5.04 -1.42
CA LEU A 118 9.29 -5.56 -2.01
C LEU A 118 9.58 -6.49 -3.20
N VAL A 119 10.58 -6.13 -4.01
CA VAL A 119 10.97 -6.89 -5.21
C VAL A 119 11.41 -8.32 -4.83
N VAL A 120 12.25 -8.45 -3.80
CA VAL A 120 12.72 -9.76 -3.31
C VAL A 120 11.55 -10.58 -2.78
N ARG A 121 10.61 -9.95 -2.05
CA ARG A 121 9.41 -10.64 -1.55
C ARG A 121 8.53 -11.16 -2.69
N ILE A 122 8.32 -10.35 -3.74
CA ILE A 122 7.53 -10.75 -4.92
C ILE A 122 8.19 -11.94 -5.62
N TYR A 123 9.50 -11.86 -5.91
CA TYR A 123 10.20 -12.96 -6.57
C TYR A 123 10.31 -14.21 -5.69
N GLY A 124 10.48 -14.05 -4.38
CA GLY A 124 10.49 -15.15 -3.43
C GLY A 124 9.19 -15.96 -3.50
N TRP A 125 8.05 -15.29 -3.44
CA TRP A 125 6.76 -15.95 -3.61
C TRP A 125 6.59 -16.57 -4.99
N LEU A 126 7.00 -15.87 -6.05
CA LEU A 126 6.93 -16.40 -7.42
C LEU A 126 7.73 -17.70 -7.55
N LEU A 127 8.94 -17.76 -7.03
CA LEU A 127 9.77 -18.97 -7.06
C LEU A 127 9.19 -20.11 -6.22
N ILE A 128 8.65 -19.80 -5.04
CA ILE A 128 8.07 -20.80 -4.14
C ILE A 128 6.79 -21.43 -4.75
N LEU A 129 5.97 -20.62 -5.41
CA LEU A 129 4.73 -21.04 -6.08
C LEU A 129 4.92 -21.39 -7.57
N SER A 130 6.16 -21.35 -8.07
CA SER A 130 6.48 -21.75 -9.44
C SER A 130 6.08 -23.21 -9.68
N GLU A 131 5.91 -23.60 -10.93
CA GLU A 131 5.56 -24.98 -11.33
C GLU A 131 6.47 -26.02 -10.64
N ASN A 132 7.78 -25.77 -10.64
CA ASN A 132 8.79 -26.60 -9.95
C ASN A 132 9.16 -26.09 -8.55
N GLY A 133 8.33 -25.24 -7.96
CA GLY A 133 8.57 -24.60 -6.66
C GLY A 133 8.38 -25.56 -5.48
N VAL A 134 8.90 -25.16 -4.32
CA VAL A 134 8.89 -25.97 -3.09
C VAL A 134 7.46 -26.35 -2.68
N VAL A 135 6.48 -25.45 -2.87
CA VAL A 135 5.08 -25.73 -2.52
C VAL A 135 4.50 -26.82 -3.42
N ASN A 136 4.70 -26.73 -4.74
CA ASN A 136 4.17 -27.73 -5.66
C ASN A 136 4.84 -29.09 -5.48
N GLN A 137 6.15 -29.12 -5.24
CA GLN A 137 6.85 -30.37 -4.90
C GLN A 137 6.31 -30.99 -3.61
N ALA A 138 6.04 -30.18 -2.57
CA ALA A 138 5.42 -30.67 -1.35
C ALA A 138 4.00 -31.20 -1.57
N LEU A 139 3.19 -30.51 -2.39
CA LEU A 139 1.84 -30.96 -2.75
C LEU A 139 1.84 -32.25 -3.58
N LEU A 140 2.79 -32.41 -4.50
CA LEU A 140 3.02 -33.66 -5.26
C LEU A 140 3.44 -34.80 -4.31
N ALA A 141 4.35 -34.53 -3.37
CA ALA A 141 4.83 -35.52 -2.42
C ALA A 141 3.72 -36.06 -1.50
N VAL A 142 2.73 -35.21 -1.15
CA VAL A 142 1.55 -35.60 -0.37
C VAL A 142 0.40 -36.13 -1.26
N GLY A 143 0.56 -36.11 -2.59
CA GLY A 143 -0.41 -36.63 -3.56
C GLY A 143 -1.66 -35.79 -3.76
N LEU A 144 -1.62 -34.51 -3.36
CA LEU A 144 -2.75 -33.56 -3.53
C LEU A 144 -2.91 -33.09 -4.99
N ILE A 145 -1.81 -33.08 -5.74
CA ILE A 145 -1.76 -32.73 -7.16
C ILE A 145 -0.94 -33.80 -7.90
N ARG A 146 -1.01 -33.82 -9.24
CA ARG A 146 -0.28 -34.74 -10.12
C ARG A 146 0.59 -33.98 -11.10
#